data_AF-A0AAP8LAK6-F1
#
_entry.id   AF-A0AAP8LAK6-F1
#
_cell.length_a   1.000
_cell.length_b   1.000
_cell.length_c   1.000
_cell.angle_alpha   90.00
_cell.angle_beta   90.00
_cell.angle_gamma   90.00
#
_symmetry.space_group_name_H-M   'P 1'
#
loop_
_entity.id
_entity.type
_entity.pdbx_description
1 polymer ?
#
loop_
_entity_poly.entity_id
_entity_poly.type
_entity_poly.pdbx_seq_one_letter_code
_entity_poly.pdbx_strand_id
1 'polypeptide(L)'
;GLLPTYASIGVWAPVLLVLLRIVQGVAVGGEWGGAVLMAYEYAPPEKKGYYASLPQIGLAIGLCLASGTVALLSTLLTDEQFMAWGWRLAFLASAAMVGVGMYIRLNIKETPEFAAVKRDNAESRIPFMDMIRRYPG
;
A
#
# COMPACT_ATOMS: atom_id res chain seq x y z
N GLY A 1 -8.96 -12.36 -7.92
CA GLY A 1 -9.90 -12.74 -8.98
C GLY A 1 -9.58 -14.08 -9.63
N LEU A 2 -8.32 -14.52 -9.64
CA LEU A 2 -7.88 -15.78 -10.28
C LEU A 2 -7.82 -16.98 -9.32
N LEU A 3 -8.30 -16.84 -8.08
CA LEU A 3 -8.30 -17.96 -7.14
C LEU A 3 -9.43 -18.92 -7.51
N PRO A 4 -9.15 -20.22 -7.71
CA PRO A 4 -10.20 -21.21 -7.98
C PRO A 4 -11.24 -21.21 -6.85
N THR A 5 -12.51 -21.30 -7.20
CA THR A 5 -13.63 -21.25 -6.24
C THR A 5 -13.71 -22.54 -5.42
N TYR A 6 -14.44 -22.50 -4.31
CA TYR A 6 -14.72 -23.69 -3.50
C TYR A 6 -15.32 -24.84 -4.34
N ALA A 7 -16.13 -24.51 -5.35
CA ALA A 7 -16.68 -25.51 -6.26
C ALA A 7 -15.61 -26.27 -7.07
N SER A 8 -14.44 -25.67 -7.31
CA SER A 8 -13.35 -26.26 -8.09
C SER A 8 -12.31 -27.01 -7.26
N ILE A 9 -11.98 -26.53 -6.05
CA ILE A 9 -10.89 -27.10 -5.23
C ILE A 9 -11.28 -27.36 -3.76
N GLY A 10 -12.57 -27.22 -3.42
CA GLY A 10 -13.09 -27.49 -2.07
C GLY A 10 -12.44 -26.64 -0.99
N VAL A 11 -12.13 -27.27 0.15
CA VAL A 11 -11.53 -26.63 1.33
C VAL A 11 -10.16 -25.97 1.05
N TRP A 12 -9.47 -26.35 -0.04
CA TRP A 12 -8.22 -25.71 -0.41
C TRP A 12 -8.39 -24.27 -0.90
N ALA A 13 -9.58 -23.88 -1.37
CA ALA A 13 -9.86 -22.50 -1.77
C ALA A 13 -9.70 -21.50 -0.60
N PRO A 14 -10.38 -21.67 0.56
CA PRO A 14 -10.19 -20.77 1.69
C PRO A 14 -8.77 -20.86 2.28
N VAL A 15 -8.15 -22.04 2.30
CA VAL A 15 -6.76 -22.20 2.79
C VAL A 15 -5.78 -21.37 1.95
N LEU A 16 -5.84 -21.50 0.61
CA LEU A 16 -5.01 -20.71 -0.30
C LEU A 16 -5.31 -19.21 -0.20
N LEU A 17 -6.58 -18.84 -0.04
CA LEU A 17 -6.97 -17.45 0.14
C LEU A 17 -6.33 -16.84 1.40
N VAL A 18 -6.35 -17.58 2.51
CA VAL A 18 -5.71 -17.16 3.77
C VAL A 18 -4.19 -17.06 3.59
N LEU A 19 -3.55 -18.04 2.97
CA LEU A 19 -2.10 -18.00 2.71
C LEU A 19 -1.71 -16.79 1.87
N LEU A 20 -2.43 -16.52 0.78
CA LEU A 20 -2.19 -15.34 -0.05
C LEU A 20 -2.43 -14.04 0.73
N ARG A 21 -3.42 -14.00 1.62
CA ARG A 21 -3.65 -12.85 2.50
C ARG A 21 -2.51 -12.65 3.49
N ILE A 22 -1.93 -13.71 4.03
CA ILE A 22 -0.74 -13.61 4.90
C ILE A 22 0.43 -13.04 4.09
N VAL A 23 0.70 -13.58 2.90
CA VAL A 23 1.79 -13.08 2.04
C VAL A 23 1.58 -11.62 1.66
N GLN A 24 0.37 -11.23 1.26
CA GLN A 24 0.02 -9.84 0.97
C GLN A 24 0.18 -8.96 2.22
N GLY A 25 -0.25 -9.43 3.39
CA GLY A 25 -0.11 -8.70 4.65
C GLY A 25 1.35 -8.45 5.02
N VAL A 26 2.22 -9.45 4.87
CA VAL A 26 3.67 -9.32 5.11
C VAL A 26 4.31 -8.36 4.10
N ALA A 27 3.99 -8.49 2.82
CA ALA A 27 4.52 -7.61 1.77
C ALA A 27 4.11 -6.15 2.00
N VAL A 28 2.82 -5.91 2.26
CA VAL A 28 2.31 -4.57 2.56
C VAL A 28 2.89 -4.04 3.87
N GLY A 29 3.00 -4.87 4.91
CA GLY A 29 3.58 -4.46 6.20
C GLY A 29 5.06 -4.08 6.10
N GLY A 30 5.84 -4.80 5.28
CA GLY A 30 7.25 -4.47 5.00
C GLY A 30 7.41 -3.15 4.26
N GLU A 31 6.64 -2.97 3.18
CA GLU A 31 6.63 -1.71 2.40
C GLU A 31 6.20 -0.52 3.26
N TRP A 32 5.19 -0.70 4.11
CA TRP A 32 4.67 0.36 4.96
C TRP A 32 5.65 0.73 6.09
N GLY A 33 6.26 -0.27 6.72
CA GLY A 33 7.30 -0.07 7.74
C GLY A 33 8.54 0.63 7.18
N GLY A 34 9.00 0.24 5.99
CA GLY A 34 10.10 0.88 5.30
C GLY A 34 9.82 2.33 4.94
N ALA A 35 8.61 2.64 4.45
CA ALA A 35 8.21 4.01 4.13
C ALA A 35 8.16 4.93 5.36
N VAL A 36 7.64 4.44 6.50
CA VAL A 36 7.63 5.19 7.77
C VAL A 36 9.04 5.39 8.30
N LEU A 37 9.89 4.36 8.23
CA LEU A 37 11.28 4.45 8.67
C LEU A 37 12.05 5.48 7.84
N MET A 38 11.93 5.43 6.51
CA MET A 38 12.51 6.46 5.65
C MET A 38 11.99 7.85 6.03
N ALA A 39 10.67 8.05 6.16
CA ALA A 39 10.11 9.34 6.56
C ALA A 39 10.64 9.83 7.93
N TYR A 40 10.97 8.92 8.84
CA TYR A 40 11.55 9.24 10.14
C TYR A 40 13.05 9.58 10.04
N GLU A 41 13.81 8.83 9.25
CA GLU A 41 15.26 9.01 9.04
C GLU A 41 15.57 10.30 8.29
N TYR A 42 14.76 10.66 7.29
CA TYR A 42 14.92 11.90 6.50
C TYR A 42 14.37 13.15 7.21
N ALA A 43 13.74 13.01 8.38
CA ALA A 43 13.11 14.13 9.06
C ALA A 43 14.07 14.91 10.00
N PRO A 44 13.94 16.24 10.08
CA PRO A 44 14.72 17.04 11.02
C PRO A 44 14.45 16.61 12.47
N PRO A 45 15.44 16.65 13.37
CA PRO A 45 15.39 16.04 14.72
C PRO A 45 14.16 16.43 15.53
N GLU A 46 13.74 17.69 15.41
CA GLU A 46 12.61 18.27 16.16
C GLU A 46 11.24 17.88 15.61
N LYS A 47 11.15 17.33 14.39
CA LYS A 47 9.88 17.04 13.70
C LYS A 47 9.73 15.57 13.27
N LYS A 48 10.61 14.67 13.71
CA LYS A 48 10.59 13.26 13.30
C LYS A 48 9.24 12.56 13.52
N GLY A 49 8.58 12.84 14.66
CA GLY A 49 7.24 12.32 14.93
C GLY A 49 6.17 12.82 13.95
N TYR A 50 6.25 14.08 13.53
CA TYR A 50 5.34 14.65 12.54
C TYR A 50 5.50 13.99 11.18
N TYR A 51 6.73 13.88 10.66
CA TYR A 51 6.99 13.26 9.36
C TYR A 51 6.68 11.76 9.35
N ALA A 52 6.96 11.03 10.43
CA ALA A 52 6.59 9.63 10.56
C ALA A 52 5.06 9.40 10.62
N SER A 53 4.29 10.41 11.04
CA SER A 53 2.82 10.34 11.04
C SER A 53 2.17 10.62 9.68
N LEU A 54 2.90 11.24 8.73
CA LEU A 54 2.35 11.60 7.42
C LEU A 54 1.83 10.38 6.63
N PRO A 55 2.54 9.23 6.57
CA PRO A 55 2.01 8.02 5.94
C PRO A 55 0.72 7.51 6.59
N GLN A 56 0.59 7.65 7.92
CA GLN A 56 -0.56 7.20 8.68
C GLN A 56 -1.79 8.09 8.46
N ILE A 57 -1.56 9.41 8.42
CA ILE A 57 -2.59 10.39 8.06
C ILE A 57 -3.06 10.17 6.61
N GLY A 58 -2.15 9.88 5.68
CA GLY A 58 -2.49 9.58 4.29
C GLY A 58 -3.46 8.38 4.15
N LEU A 59 -3.22 7.32 4.93
CA LEU A 59 -4.11 6.16 4.96
C LEU A 59 -5.49 6.51 5.52
N ALA A 60 -5.54 7.24 6.64
CA ALA A 60 -6.80 7.68 7.24
C ALA A 60 -7.61 8.57 6.30
N ILE A 61 -6.96 9.55 5.65
CA ILE A 61 -7.60 10.43 4.66
C ILE A 61 -8.14 9.61 3.49
N GLY A 62 -7.34 8.70 2.93
CA GLY A 62 -7.78 7.84 1.83
C GLY A 62 -9.01 7.01 2.18
N LEU A 63 -9.04 6.42 3.39
CA LEU A 63 -10.18 5.65 3.86
C LEU A 63 -11.43 6.53 4.09
N CYS A 64 -11.26 7.72 4.66
CA CYS A 64 -12.34 8.68 4.83
C CYS A 64 -12.92 9.14 3.49
N LEU A 65 -12.08 9.42 2.50
CA LEU A 65 -12.52 9.81 1.15
C LEU A 65 -13.24 8.67 0.44
N ALA A 66 -12.74 7.44 0.53
CA ALA A 66 -13.40 6.27 -0.04
C ALA A 66 -14.79 6.05 0.60
N SER A 67 -14.84 6.04 1.93
CA SER A 67 -16.10 5.85 2.68
C SER A 67 -17.09 6.98 2.44
N GLY A 68 -16.61 8.22 2.41
CA GLY A 68 -17.42 9.41 2.13
C GLY A 68 -17.97 9.42 0.72
N THR A 69 -17.20 8.98 -0.28
CA THR A 69 -17.67 8.86 -1.67
C THR A 69 -18.78 7.82 -1.79
N VAL A 70 -18.61 6.65 -1.17
CA VAL A 70 -19.65 5.62 -1.16
C VAL A 70 -20.90 6.10 -0.42
N ALA A 71 -20.75 6.70 0.76
CA ALA A 71 -21.86 7.23 1.54
C ALA A 71 -22.63 8.30 0.74
N LEU A 72 -21.93 9.22 0.09
CA LEU A 72 -22.53 10.27 -0.74
C LEU A 72 -23.32 9.66 -1.90
N LEU A 73 -22.75 8.68 -2.61
CA LEU A 73 -23.45 7.99 -3.69
C LEU A 73 -24.67 7.20 -3.20
N SER A 74 -24.58 6.54 -2.04
CA SER A 74 -25.70 5.85 -1.42
C SER A 74 -26.80 6.80 -0.94
N THR A 75 -26.50 8.05 -0.60
CA THR A 75 -27.52 9.05 -0.25
C THR A 75 -28.19 9.70 -1.46
N LEU A 76 -27.49 9.79 -2.60
CA LEU A 76 -27.97 10.46 -3.80
C LEU A 76 -28.69 9.52 -4.77
N LEU A 77 -28.41 8.22 -4.71
CA LEU A 77 -28.94 7.21 -5.62
C LEU A 77 -29.86 6.26 -4.87
N THR A 78 -30.86 5.72 -5.58
CA THR A 78 -31.60 4.56 -5.07
C THR A 78 -30.73 3.30 -5.14
N ASP A 79 -31.06 2.27 -4.37
CA ASP A 79 -30.32 1.00 -4.38
C ASP A 79 -30.21 0.39 -5.79
N GLU A 80 -31.28 0.47 -6.58
CA GLU A 80 -31.27 0.01 -7.98
C GLU A 80 -30.28 0.80 -8.84
N GLN A 81 -30.22 2.12 -8.70
CA GLN A 81 -29.29 2.96 -9.45
C GLN A 81 -27.84 2.76 -8.99
N PHE A 82 -27.63 2.59 -7.69
CA PHE A 82 -26.31 2.32 -7.14
C PHE A 82 -25.73 1.01 -7.68
N MET A 83 -26.53 -0.07 -7.68
CA MET A 83 -26.15 -1.37 -8.23
C MET A 83 -26.03 -1.35 -9.77
N ALA A 84 -26.90 -0.59 -10.44
CA ALA A 84 -26.88 -0.48 -11.89
C ALA A 84 -25.61 0.22 -12.40
N TRP A 85 -25.19 1.35 -11.79
CA TRP A 85 -24.03 2.12 -12.25
C TRP A 85 -23.28 2.91 -11.17
N GLY A 86 -23.91 3.26 -10.05
CA GLY A 86 -23.29 4.11 -9.01
C GLY A 86 -21.97 3.54 -8.46
N TRP A 87 -21.87 2.23 -8.25
CA TRP A 87 -20.64 1.59 -7.79
C TRP A 87 -19.46 1.78 -8.76
N ARG A 88 -19.73 1.88 -10.08
CA ARG A 88 -18.69 2.12 -11.09
C ARG A 88 -18.10 3.52 -10.94
N LEU A 89 -18.92 4.51 -10.59
CA LEU A 89 -18.46 5.88 -10.37
C LEU A 89 -17.50 5.95 -9.17
N ALA A 90 -17.83 5.28 -8.06
CA ALA A 90 -16.94 5.16 -6.91
C ALA A 90 -15.60 4.50 -7.29
N PHE A 91 -15.65 3.45 -8.12
CA PHE A 91 -14.45 2.77 -8.60
C PHE A 91 -13.60 3.67 -9.49
N LEU A 92 -14.19 4.39 -10.45
CA LEU A 92 -13.47 5.34 -11.31
C LEU A 92 -12.84 6.48 -10.51
N ALA A 93 -13.54 7.00 -9.50
CA ALA A 93 -12.99 8.00 -8.59
C ALA A 93 -11.77 7.46 -7.82
N SER A 94 -11.82 6.20 -7.36
CA SER A 94 -10.67 5.55 -6.71
C SER A 94 -9.49 5.36 -7.67
N ALA A 95 -9.74 5.00 -8.93
CA ALA A 95 -8.71 4.85 -9.95
C ALA A 95 -8.01 6.19 -10.26
N ALA A 96 -8.77 7.29 -10.32
CA ALA A 96 -8.21 8.64 -10.46
C ALA A 96 -7.30 9.00 -9.28
N MET A 97 -7.71 8.70 -8.04
CA MET A 97 -6.88 8.90 -6.84
C MET A 97 -5.58 8.09 -6.89
N VAL A 98 -5.65 6.83 -7.32
CA VAL A 98 -4.46 6.00 -7.54
C VAL A 98 -3.56 6.60 -8.62
N GLY A 99 -4.14 7.11 -9.71
CA GLY A 99 -3.40 7.81 -10.77
C GLY A 99 -2.65 9.04 -10.26
N VAL A 100 -3.30 9.86 -9.41
CA VAL A 100 -2.64 11.00 -8.75
C VAL A 100 -1.52 10.52 -7.82
N GLY A 101 -1.76 9.50 -7.01
CA GLY A 101 -0.73 8.92 -6.14
C GLY A 101 0.47 8.37 -6.92
N MET A 102 0.21 7.71 -8.06
CA MET A 102 1.24 7.21 -8.96
C MET A 102 1.99 8.34 -9.65
N TYR A 103 1.29 9.37 -10.11
CA TYR A 103 1.90 10.57 -10.69
C TYR A 103 2.83 11.26 -9.69
N ILE A 104 2.40 11.42 -8.44
CA ILE A 104 3.24 11.96 -7.37
C ILE A 104 4.46 11.06 -7.16
N ARG A 105 4.27 9.74 -7.06
CA ARG A 105 5.36 8.77 -6.86
C ARG A 105 6.38 8.77 -8.01
N LEU A 106 5.95 9.06 -9.25
CA LEU A 106 6.81 9.19 -10.42
C LEU A 106 7.51 10.55 -10.51
N ASN A 107 6.92 11.62 -9.92
CA ASN A 107 7.47 12.99 -9.97
C ASN A 107 8.29 13.37 -8.73
N ILE A 108 8.18 12.61 -7.64
CA ILE A 108 9.15 12.69 -6.55
C ILE A 108 10.48 12.17 -7.12
N LYS A 109 11.33 13.10 -7.55
CA LYS A 109 12.71 12.81 -7.95
C LYS A 109 13.37 12.02 -6.84
N GLU A 110 13.92 10.85 -7.18
CA GLU A 110 14.78 10.05 -6.31
C GLU A 110 15.76 10.98 -5.61
N THR A 111 15.86 10.85 -4.28
CA THR A 111 16.72 11.69 -3.44
C THR A 111 18.17 11.69 -3.98
N PRO A 112 18.94 12.77 -3.79
CA PRO A 112 20.33 12.87 -4.25
C PRO A 112 21.23 11.69 -3.82
N GLU A 113 20.85 10.98 -2.75
CA GLU A 113 21.53 9.79 -2.25
C GLU A 113 21.27 8.53 -3.10
N PHE A 114 20.08 8.37 -3.72
CA PHE A 114 19.82 7.28 -4.67
C PHE A 114 20.63 7.45 -5.97
N ALA A 115 20.90 8.69 -6.39
CA ALA A 115 21.82 8.97 -7.50
C ALA A 115 23.29 8.61 -7.18
N ALA A 116 23.67 8.63 -5.90
CA ALA A 116 25.00 8.19 -5.44
C ALA A 116 25.08 6.65 -5.34
N VAL A 117 24.05 5.99 -4.79
CA VAL A 117 23.97 4.51 -4.69
C VAL A 117 23.77 3.83 -6.05
N LYS A 118 23.18 4.49 -7.04
CA LYS A 118 23.13 3.95 -8.42
C LYS A 118 24.48 4.06 -9.15
N ARG A 119 25.41 4.85 -8.61
CA ARG A 119 26.76 5.05 -9.15
C ARG A 119 27.76 4.06 -8.55
N ASP A 120 27.57 3.69 -7.28
CA ASP A 120 28.26 2.59 -6.62
C ASP A 120 27.40 1.33 -6.68
N ASN A 121 27.76 0.40 -7.55
CA ASN A 121 27.13 -0.90 -7.83
C ASN A 121 27.06 -1.83 -6.59
N ALA A 122 26.41 -1.41 -5.52
CA ALA A 122 26.26 -2.14 -4.27
C ALA A 122 24.81 -2.64 -4.17
N GLU A 123 24.44 -3.52 -5.11
CA GLU A 123 23.40 -4.51 -4.84
C GLU A 123 23.88 -5.40 -3.69
N SER A 124 23.65 -4.98 -2.44
CA SER A 124 23.79 -5.89 -1.31
C SER A 124 22.62 -6.88 -1.37
N ARG A 125 22.92 -8.03 -1.97
CA ARG A 125 22.10 -9.23 -1.98
C ARG A 125 21.57 -9.51 -0.58
N ILE A 126 20.25 -9.41 -0.43
CA ILE A 126 19.43 -10.13 0.55
C ILE A 126 19.88 -9.87 2.01
N PRO A 127 19.49 -8.73 2.61
CA PRO A 127 19.81 -8.36 4.00
C PRO A 127 19.41 -9.40 5.06
N PHE A 128 18.45 -10.27 4.72
CA PHE A 128 17.97 -11.35 5.59
C PHE A 128 19.03 -12.43 5.85
N MET A 129 19.85 -12.77 4.85
CA MET A 129 20.88 -13.80 4.97
C MET A 129 22.08 -13.31 5.82
N ASP A 130 22.37 -12.02 5.75
CA ASP A 130 23.45 -11.40 6.53
C ASP A 130 23.09 -11.25 8.02
N MET A 131 21.81 -11.02 8.32
CA MET A 131 21.32 -10.94 9.70
C MET A 131 21.51 -12.29 10.43
N ILE A 132 21.15 -13.40 9.79
CA ILE A 132 21.27 -14.75 10.36
C ILE A 132 22.74 -15.16 10.53
N ARG A 133 23.64 -14.69 9.65
CA ARG A 133 25.08 -15.00 9.73
C ARG A 133 25.83 -14.15 10.76
N ARG A 134 25.42 -12.91 11.01
CA ARG A 134 26.12 -12.01 11.94
C ARG A 134 25.67 -12.11 13.39
N TYR A 135 24.44 -12.58 13.65
CA TYR A 135 23.96 -12.85 15.02
C TYR A 135 23.49 -14.30 15.15
N PRO A 136 24.40 -15.28 15.19
CA PRO A 136 24.06 -16.61 15.65
C PRO A 136 23.83 -16.53 17.16
N GLY A 137 22.58 -16.74 17.59
CA GLY A 137 22.33 -17.17 18.95
C GLY A 137 22.91 -18.55 19.18
#